data_AF-A0A7Y0DAA5-F1
#
_entry.id   AF-A0A7Y0DAA5-F1
#
_cell.length_a   1.000
_cell.length_b   1.000
_cell.length_c   1.000
_cell.angle_alpha   90.00
_cell.angle_beta   90.00
_cell.angle_gamma   90.00
#
_symmetry.space_group_name_H-M   'P 1'
#
loop_
_entity.id
_entity.type
_entity.pdbx_description
1 polymer ?
#
loop_
_entity_poly.entity_id
_entity_poly.type
_entity_poly.pdbx_seq_one_letter_code
_entity_poly.pdbx_strand_id
1 'polypeptide(L)'
;MSFVLVTGGPEGAVALQDVADDGQPLARVEVAAGDLVAAVVGREASHPRWAWDDTARWYPSLLAAGVRLERCHDLRLCHAILRGSARCSDSALALAPRGPWDGPRPGAPRPVEVSLFDDPRDGPASGDHGPDELAELQAQLAAIAGSLEPGRLRLLLTAESTGALIAAEMRDDGMPWSVDVHDELLTRVLGDRPRGGGRPSRLEALADDVRGALGQPTLNLDSQPDLLRALRSAGLDVTSTRTGEIRALDHPVTPPLLAYKKLARLLSANGWAWMEAWVHDGRFRPDYVPGGVVTGRWATSGGGALQLPASIRGAVRADPGWRLVVADAAQLEPRVLAAMSGDGAMAAAGRQADLYQGVVDAGIVETRQEAKYAMLGAIYGATTGASAVLMPRL
;
A
#
# COMPACT_ATOMS: atom_id res chain seq x y z
N MET A 1 18.52 25.95 -3.03
CA MET A 1 19.19 24.73 -2.55
C MET A 1 19.29 23.79 -3.73
N SER A 2 20.51 23.61 -4.22
CA SER A 2 20.83 22.80 -5.40
C SER A 2 20.48 21.32 -5.20
N PHE A 3 20.19 20.66 -6.31
CA PHE A 3 20.05 19.21 -6.39
C PHE A 3 21.43 18.57 -6.62
N VAL A 4 21.57 17.33 -6.16
CA VAL A 4 22.64 16.42 -6.62
C VAL A 4 21.96 15.30 -7.39
N LEU A 5 22.03 15.38 -8.72
CA LEU A 5 21.46 14.40 -9.63
C LEU A 5 22.39 13.19 -9.74
N VAL A 6 21.85 12.01 -9.49
CA VAL A 6 22.54 10.71 -9.56
C VAL A 6 22.07 9.99 -10.82
N THR A 7 23.00 9.66 -11.71
CA THR A 7 22.70 8.91 -12.94
C THR A 7 23.65 7.72 -13.11
N GLY A 8 23.15 6.67 -13.77
CA GLY A 8 23.98 5.52 -14.14
C GLY A 8 24.86 5.84 -15.34
N GLY A 9 26.16 5.60 -15.22
CA GLY A 9 27.14 5.72 -16.28
C GLY A 9 27.50 4.38 -16.95
N PRO A 10 28.32 4.42 -18.02
CA PRO A 10 28.83 3.21 -18.65
C PRO A 10 29.69 2.38 -17.68
N GLU A 11 29.75 1.07 -17.90
CA GLU A 11 30.55 0.12 -17.11
C GLU A 11 30.24 0.11 -15.60
N GLY A 12 29.05 0.58 -15.21
CA GLY A 12 28.61 0.63 -13.82
C GLY A 12 29.12 1.85 -13.03
N ALA A 13 29.80 2.80 -13.68
CA ALA A 13 30.12 4.08 -13.05
C ALA A 13 28.84 4.85 -12.67
N VAL A 14 28.95 5.79 -11.73
CA VAL A 14 27.84 6.65 -11.29
C VAL A 14 28.26 8.10 -11.44
N ALA A 15 27.45 8.91 -12.11
CA ALA A 15 27.68 10.34 -12.21
C ALA A 15 26.89 11.10 -11.15
N LEU A 16 27.56 12.01 -10.46
CA LEU A 16 26.99 12.98 -9.53
C LEU A 16 27.08 14.36 -10.17
N GLN A 17 25.92 14.92 -10.53
CA GLN A 17 25.81 16.22 -11.18
C GLN A 17 25.14 17.20 -10.22
N ASP A 18 25.85 18.26 -9.84
CA ASP A 18 25.24 19.40 -9.16
C ASP A 18 24.32 20.12 -10.14
N VAL A 19 23.10 20.45 -9.71
CA VAL A 19 22.09 21.15 -10.52
C VAL A 19 21.49 22.28 -9.68
N ALA A 20 21.43 23.48 -10.24
CA ALA A 20 20.83 24.64 -9.57
C ALA A 20 19.30 24.51 -9.43
N ASP A 21 18.70 25.35 -8.60
CA ASP A 21 17.25 25.34 -8.33
C ASP A 21 16.38 25.59 -9.58
N ASP A 22 16.96 26.23 -10.61
CA ASP A 22 16.34 26.49 -11.91
C ASP A 22 16.59 25.37 -12.94
N GLY A 23 17.26 24.29 -12.53
CA GLY A 23 17.56 23.14 -13.37
C GLY A 23 18.84 23.28 -14.19
N GLN A 24 19.64 24.34 -14.03
CA GLN A 24 20.90 24.48 -14.75
C GLN A 24 21.97 23.52 -14.22
N PRO A 25 22.61 22.70 -15.08
CA PRO A 25 23.69 21.81 -14.66
C PRO A 25 24.93 22.62 -14.27
N LEU A 26 25.57 22.22 -13.18
CA LEU A 26 26.80 22.79 -12.64
C LEU A 26 27.95 21.76 -12.76
N ALA A 27 28.62 21.44 -11.64
CA ALA A 27 29.74 20.50 -11.63
C ALA A 27 29.27 19.05 -11.76
N ARG A 28 29.97 18.27 -12.59
CA ARG A 28 29.77 16.82 -12.76
C ARG A 28 31.00 16.08 -12.26
N VAL A 29 30.80 15.03 -11.48
CA VAL A 29 31.85 14.13 -11.02
C VAL A 29 31.43 12.70 -11.32
N GLU A 30 32.31 11.91 -11.91
CA GLU A 30 32.12 10.48 -12.05
C GLU A 30 32.76 9.76 -10.87
N VAL A 31 32.02 8.78 -10.33
CA VAL A 31 32.39 8.00 -9.15
C VAL A 31 32.26 6.53 -9.53
N ALA A 32 33.27 5.73 -9.17
CA ALA A 32 33.17 4.28 -9.34
C ALA A 32 32.04 3.73 -8.45
N ALA A 33 31.37 2.65 -8.86
CA ALA A 33 30.26 2.07 -8.10
C ALA A 33 30.61 1.78 -6.62
N GLY A 34 31.85 1.31 -6.38
CA GLY A 34 32.35 1.01 -5.03
C GLY A 34 32.59 2.24 -4.16
N ASP A 35 32.80 3.42 -4.76
CA ASP A 35 33.08 4.67 -4.06
C ASP A 35 31.82 5.53 -3.83
N LEU A 36 30.67 5.10 -4.37
CA LEU A 36 29.42 5.84 -4.30
C LEU A 36 29.02 6.17 -2.84
N VAL A 37 29.12 5.19 -1.95
CA VAL A 37 28.78 5.36 -0.52
C VAL A 37 29.61 6.49 0.09
N ALA A 38 30.92 6.48 -0.12
CA ALA A 38 31.82 7.50 0.42
C ALA A 38 31.53 8.89 -0.17
N ALA A 39 31.25 8.96 -1.47
CA ALA A 39 30.88 10.22 -2.14
C ALA A 39 29.56 10.79 -1.62
N VAL A 40 28.57 9.93 -1.37
CA VAL A 40 27.27 10.32 -0.79
C VAL A 40 27.44 10.83 0.64
N VAL A 41 28.16 10.10 1.49
CA VAL A 41 28.44 10.52 2.88
C VAL A 41 29.14 11.88 2.92
N GLY A 42 30.15 12.09 2.05
CA GLY A 42 30.87 13.36 1.99
C GLY A 42 29.99 14.55 1.59
N ARG A 43 28.99 14.33 0.74
CA ARG A 43 28.05 15.36 0.28
C ARG A 43 26.90 15.59 1.24
N GLU A 44 26.45 14.56 1.96
CA GLU A 44 25.30 14.64 2.86
C GLU A 44 25.49 15.67 3.99
N ALA A 45 26.75 15.97 4.37
CA ALA A 45 27.06 17.04 5.33
C ALA A 45 26.58 18.45 4.90
N SER A 46 26.35 18.67 3.60
CA SER A 46 25.77 19.91 3.06
C SER A 46 24.24 19.86 2.96
N HIS A 47 23.64 18.75 3.40
CA HIS A 47 22.22 18.43 3.28
C HIS A 47 21.70 18.70 1.86
N PRO A 48 22.22 18.08 0.79
CA PRO A 48 21.72 18.32 -0.55
C PRO A 48 20.29 17.79 -0.73
N ARG A 49 19.67 18.11 -1.86
CA ARG A 49 18.48 17.38 -2.31
C ARG A 49 18.91 16.37 -3.37
N TRP A 50 18.93 15.09 -3.03
CA TRP A 50 19.29 14.05 -3.98
C TRP A 50 18.21 13.90 -5.05
N ALA A 51 18.57 13.90 -6.33
CA ALA A 51 17.64 13.61 -7.42
C ALA A 51 18.09 12.34 -8.15
N TRP A 52 17.16 11.47 -8.48
CA TRP A 52 17.43 10.23 -9.22
C TRP A 52 16.16 9.72 -9.88
N ASP A 53 16.31 8.77 -10.79
CA ASP A 53 15.19 8.16 -11.50
C ASP A 53 14.18 7.47 -10.57
N ASP A 54 14.65 6.71 -9.58
CA ASP A 54 13.82 5.93 -8.68
C ASP A 54 14.53 5.65 -7.34
N THR A 55 13.93 6.06 -6.23
CA THR A 55 14.47 5.88 -4.89
C THR A 55 14.70 4.42 -4.55
N ALA A 56 13.81 3.53 -4.99
CA ALA A 56 13.93 2.11 -4.70
C ALA A 56 15.06 1.45 -5.50
N ARG A 57 15.67 2.14 -6.48
CA ARG A 57 16.86 1.69 -7.22
C ARG A 57 18.15 2.04 -6.47
N TRP A 58 18.25 3.26 -5.96
CA TRP A 58 19.50 3.79 -5.41
C TRP A 58 19.60 3.67 -3.89
N TYR A 59 18.51 3.92 -3.17
CA TYR A 59 18.57 4.06 -1.72
C TYR A 59 18.83 2.75 -0.97
N PRO A 60 18.33 1.57 -1.39
CA PRO A 60 18.57 0.33 -0.66
C PRO A 60 20.05 -0.05 -0.48
N SER A 61 20.92 0.22 -1.47
CA SER A 61 22.35 -0.07 -1.33
C SER A 61 23.06 0.90 -0.37
N LEU A 62 22.59 2.15 -0.30
CA LEU A 62 23.06 3.14 0.66
C LEU A 62 22.64 2.77 2.08
N LEU A 63 21.39 2.35 2.27
CA LEU A 63 20.88 1.86 3.56
C LEU A 63 21.64 0.63 4.05
N ALA A 64 21.91 -0.34 3.17
CA ALA A 64 22.73 -1.51 3.50
C ALA A 64 24.17 -1.14 3.93
N ALA A 65 24.67 0.02 3.51
CA ALA A 65 25.95 0.59 3.93
C ALA A 65 25.84 1.51 5.16
N GLY A 66 24.66 1.64 5.77
CA GLY A 66 24.41 2.46 6.95
C GLY A 66 24.20 3.95 6.67
N VAL A 67 23.96 4.33 5.42
CA VAL A 67 23.76 5.73 5.01
C VAL A 67 22.27 6.04 4.91
N ARG A 68 21.80 7.01 5.71
CA ARG A 68 20.46 7.61 5.60
C ARG A 68 20.54 8.99 5.00
N LEU A 69 19.59 9.32 4.14
CA LEU A 69 19.53 10.58 3.42
C LEU A 69 18.34 11.40 3.91
N GLU A 70 18.54 12.70 4.09
CA GLU A 70 17.49 13.56 4.61
C GLU A 70 16.43 13.89 3.55
N ARG A 71 16.86 14.11 2.31
CA ARG A 71 16.00 14.68 1.26
C ARG A 71 16.29 14.09 -0.11
N CYS A 72 15.23 13.69 -0.80
CA CYS A 72 15.31 13.33 -2.19
C CYS A 72 14.21 14.01 -3.04
N HIS A 73 14.37 13.88 -4.35
CA HIS A 73 13.44 14.22 -5.39
C HIS A 73 13.37 13.03 -6.34
N ASP A 74 12.36 12.18 -6.12
CA ASP A 74 12.16 10.98 -6.91
C ASP A 74 11.50 11.34 -8.25
N LEU A 75 12.26 11.26 -9.34
CA LEU A 75 11.80 11.76 -10.63
C LEU A 75 10.58 10.99 -11.13
N ARG A 76 10.52 9.66 -10.94
CA ARG A 76 9.39 8.84 -11.40
C ARG A 76 8.11 9.15 -10.63
N LEU A 77 8.18 9.23 -9.30
CA LEU A 77 7.01 9.57 -8.49
C LEU A 77 6.55 11.01 -8.77
N CYS A 78 7.48 11.94 -8.92
CA CYS A 78 7.16 13.32 -9.24
C CYS A 78 6.55 13.48 -10.64
N HIS A 79 7.04 12.72 -11.63
CA HIS A 79 6.49 12.69 -12.98
C HIS A 79 5.02 12.28 -12.97
N ALA A 80 4.69 11.19 -12.26
CA ALA A 80 3.32 10.69 -12.18
C ALA A 80 2.34 11.74 -11.63
N ILE A 81 2.76 12.48 -10.59
CA ILE A 81 1.97 13.58 -10.00
C ILE A 81 1.81 14.73 -10.98
N LEU A 82 2.91 15.23 -11.56
CA LEU A 82 2.89 16.41 -12.42
C LEU A 82 2.10 16.16 -13.71
N ARG A 83 2.24 14.96 -14.29
CA ARG A 83 1.50 14.57 -15.49
C ARG A 83 0.00 14.45 -15.25
N GLY A 84 -0.41 13.96 -14.07
CA GLY A 84 -1.82 13.80 -13.70
C GLY A 84 -2.46 15.06 -13.11
N SER A 85 -1.71 16.13 -12.87
CA SER A 85 -2.17 17.29 -12.14
C SER A 85 -2.89 18.31 -13.03
N ALA A 86 -4.13 18.63 -12.67
CA ALA A 86 -4.88 19.74 -13.28
C ALA A 86 -4.23 21.12 -13.03
N ARG A 87 -3.23 21.22 -12.14
CA ARG A 87 -2.54 22.49 -11.82
C ARG A 87 -1.44 22.85 -12.81
N CYS A 88 -1.03 21.90 -13.65
CA CYS A 88 0.00 22.07 -14.68
C CYS A 88 -0.34 21.23 -15.93
N SER A 89 -1.63 21.10 -16.24
CA SER A 89 -2.12 20.27 -17.36
C SER A 89 -1.72 20.80 -18.74
N ASP A 90 -1.33 22.08 -18.82
CA ASP A 90 -0.81 22.77 -20.01
C ASP A 90 0.72 22.74 -20.09
N SER A 91 1.41 22.17 -19.09
CA SER A 91 2.86 22.04 -19.12
C SER A 91 3.31 21.09 -20.24
N ALA A 92 4.51 21.35 -20.78
CA ALA A 92 5.12 20.45 -21.78
C ALA A 92 5.23 19.00 -21.28
N LEU A 93 5.47 18.80 -19.98
CA LEU A 93 5.52 17.49 -19.34
C LEU A 93 4.16 16.77 -19.39
N ALA A 94 3.07 17.47 -19.05
CA ALA A 94 1.73 16.89 -19.08
C ALA A 94 1.25 16.58 -20.51
N LEU A 95 1.66 17.40 -21.49
CA LEU A 95 1.27 17.28 -22.89
C LEU A 95 2.15 16.33 -23.72
N ALA A 96 3.33 15.95 -23.21
CA ALA A 96 4.24 15.06 -23.91
C ALA A 96 3.59 13.69 -24.19
N PRO A 97 3.99 12.96 -25.25
CA PRO A 97 3.60 11.56 -25.43
C PRO A 97 4.00 10.70 -24.20
N ARG A 98 3.38 9.53 -24.05
CA ARG A 98 3.80 8.60 -23.00
C ARG A 98 5.22 8.12 -23.29
N GLY A 99 6.07 8.12 -22.26
CA GLY A 99 7.48 7.82 -22.35
C GLY A 99 7.96 6.87 -21.24
N PRO A 100 9.29 6.75 -21.05
CA PRO A 100 9.89 5.83 -20.09
C PRO A 100 9.53 6.11 -18.62
N TRP A 101 9.05 7.32 -18.31
CA TRP A 101 8.59 7.73 -16.98
C TRP A 101 7.15 7.31 -16.67
N ASP A 102 6.33 7.03 -17.70
CA ASP A 102 4.94 6.58 -17.57
C ASP A 102 4.77 5.08 -17.38
N GLY A 103 5.80 4.33 -17.74
CA GLY A 103 5.83 2.87 -17.69
C GLY A 103 6.12 2.33 -16.30
N PRO A 104 5.93 1.01 -16.10
CA PRO A 104 6.36 0.35 -14.88
C PRO A 104 7.86 0.58 -14.65
N ARG A 105 8.25 0.60 -13.39
CA ARG A 105 9.64 0.73 -12.97
C ARG A 105 10.53 -0.27 -13.73
N PRO A 106 11.64 0.19 -14.36
CA PRO A 106 12.62 -0.71 -14.97
C PRO A 106 13.16 -1.72 -13.94
N GLY A 107 13.07 -3.01 -14.27
CA GLY A 107 13.55 -4.09 -13.40
C GLY A 107 12.63 -4.48 -12.23
N ALA A 108 11.44 -3.86 -12.09
CA ALA A 108 10.46 -4.34 -11.12
C ALA A 108 9.98 -5.77 -11.49
N PRO A 109 9.76 -6.65 -10.50
CA PRO A 109 9.13 -7.95 -10.76
C PRO A 109 7.78 -7.71 -11.42
N ARG A 110 7.55 -8.31 -12.59
CA ARG A 110 6.22 -8.29 -13.19
C ARG A 110 5.25 -8.97 -12.21
N PRO A 111 4.05 -8.40 -11.97
CA PRO A 111 3.01 -9.11 -11.23
C PRO A 111 2.83 -10.50 -11.84
N VAL A 112 2.79 -11.54 -10.99
CA VAL A 112 2.68 -12.96 -11.42
C VAL A 112 1.27 -13.30 -11.93
N GLU A 113 0.50 -12.31 -12.38
CA GLU A 113 -0.74 -12.52 -13.11
C GLU A 113 -0.45 -12.30 -14.59
N VAL A 114 0.07 -13.35 -15.25
CA VAL A 114 0.03 -13.42 -16.70
C VAL A 114 -1.44 -13.57 -17.09
N SER A 115 -2.09 -12.47 -17.43
CA SER A 115 -3.39 -12.52 -18.09
C SER A 115 -3.18 -13.04 -19.50
N LEU A 116 -4.00 -13.99 -19.94
CA LEU A 116 -4.01 -14.58 -21.29
C LEU A 116 -4.30 -13.56 -22.42
N PHE A 117 -4.42 -12.27 -22.07
CA PHE A 117 -4.72 -11.14 -22.95
C PHE A 117 -3.60 -10.08 -23.02
N ASP A 118 -2.41 -10.34 -22.48
CA ASP A 118 -1.28 -9.43 -22.65
C ASP A 118 -0.82 -9.42 -24.14
N ASP A 119 -0.94 -8.28 -24.81
CA ASP A 119 -0.48 -8.09 -26.20
C ASP A 119 1.05 -7.94 -26.21
N PRO A 120 1.83 -8.84 -26.86
CA PRO A 120 3.28 -8.80 -26.87
C PRO A 120 3.88 -7.58 -27.59
N ARG A 121 3.05 -6.70 -28.18
CA ARG A 121 3.45 -5.53 -28.96
C ARG A 121 3.55 -4.24 -28.15
N ASP A 122 3.12 -4.22 -26.89
CA ASP A 122 3.31 -3.08 -25.96
C ASP A 122 4.66 -3.14 -25.21
N GLY A 123 5.70 -3.65 -25.87
CA GLY A 123 7.07 -3.52 -25.38
C GLY A 123 7.59 -2.09 -25.59
N PRO A 124 8.35 -1.51 -24.64
CA PRO A 124 8.95 -0.20 -24.87
C PRO A 124 9.81 -0.25 -26.12
N ALA A 125 9.61 0.74 -27.01
CA ALA A 125 10.47 0.93 -28.17
C ALA A 125 11.92 1.02 -27.67
N SER A 126 12.73 0.05 -28.09
CA SER A 126 14.15 -0.06 -27.77
C SER A 126 14.92 1.06 -28.46
N GLY A 127 15.03 2.20 -27.77
CA GLY A 127 16.09 3.19 -27.95
C GLY A 127 17.19 2.92 -26.93
N ASP A 128 18.43 2.82 -27.39
CA ASP A 128 19.62 2.31 -26.68
C ASP A 128 20.20 3.27 -25.61
N HIS A 129 19.37 4.18 -25.06
CA HIS A 129 19.74 5.08 -23.98
C HIS A 129 18.61 5.09 -22.94
N GLY A 130 18.97 4.92 -21.66
CA GLY A 130 18.04 5.04 -20.54
C GLY A 130 17.37 6.42 -20.50
N PRO A 131 16.33 6.61 -19.66
CA PRO A 131 15.66 7.90 -19.54
C PRO A 131 16.65 8.99 -19.13
N ASP A 132 16.62 10.15 -19.80
CA ASP A 132 17.46 11.31 -19.46
C ASP A 132 16.94 11.97 -18.17
N GLU A 133 17.61 11.71 -17.05
CA GLU A 133 17.20 12.20 -15.74
C GLU A 133 17.36 13.73 -15.58
N LEU A 134 18.31 14.35 -16.28
CA LEU A 134 18.51 15.80 -16.22
C LEU A 134 17.39 16.52 -16.99
N ALA A 135 17.06 16.04 -18.20
CA ALA A 135 15.96 16.58 -18.98
C ALA A 135 14.62 16.43 -18.25
N GLU A 136 14.41 15.29 -17.58
CA GLU A 136 13.21 15.08 -16.76
C GLU A 136 13.16 16.06 -15.58
N LEU A 137 14.24 16.21 -14.80
CA LEU A 137 14.30 17.17 -13.70
C LEU A 137 13.98 18.59 -14.18
N GLN A 138 14.55 19.01 -15.31
CA GLN A 138 14.28 20.33 -15.90
C GLN A 138 12.81 20.48 -16.32
N ALA A 139 12.23 19.47 -16.96
CA ALA A 139 10.82 19.48 -17.35
C ALA A 139 9.88 19.59 -16.12
N GLN A 140 10.22 18.89 -15.03
CA GLN A 140 9.46 18.97 -13.77
C GLN A 140 9.56 20.37 -13.14
N LEU A 141 10.76 20.94 -13.06
CA LEU A 141 10.95 22.29 -12.52
C LEU A 141 10.23 23.35 -13.34
N ALA A 142 10.23 23.22 -14.67
CA ALA A 142 9.48 24.09 -15.57
C ALA A 142 7.96 23.95 -15.37
N ALA A 143 7.45 22.72 -15.27
CA ALA A 143 6.02 22.46 -15.01
C ALA A 143 5.57 23.06 -13.67
N ILE A 144 6.39 22.96 -12.62
CA ILE A 144 6.11 23.57 -11.32
C ILE A 144 6.10 25.09 -11.45
N ALA A 145 7.13 25.69 -12.07
CA ALA A 145 7.25 27.13 -12.21
C ALA A 145 6.11 27.76 -13.01
N GLY A 146 5.62 27.06 -14.04
CA GLY A 146 4.48 27.48 -14.86
C GLY A 146 3.10 27.19 -14.26
N SER A 147 3.01 26.47 -13.15
CA SER A 147 1.72 26.06 -12.56
C SER A 147 0.97 27.20 -11.85
N LEU A 148 -0.34 27.02 -11.65
CA LEU A 148 -1.17 27.96 -10.90
C LEU A 148 -0.83 28.04 -9.40
N GLU A 149 -0.32 26.94 -8.82
CA GLU A 149 -0.04 26.83 -7.38
C GLU A 149 1.31 26.16 -7.11
N PRO A 150 2.44 26.79 -7.48
CA PRO A 150 3.78 26.17 -7.45
C PRO A 150 4.17 25.69 -6.05
N GLY A 151 3.80 26.43 -5.00
CA GLY A 151 4.09 26.05 -3.62
C GLY A 151 3.40 24.74 -3.20
N ARG A 152 2.15 24.52 -3.64
CA ARG A 152 1.38 23.31 -3.31
C ARG A 152 1.94 22.09 -4.04
N LEU A 153 2.31 22.25 -5.31
CA LEU A 153 2.97 21.18 -6.06
C LEU A 153 4.31 20.81 -5.41
N ARG A 154 5.18 21.79 -5.10
CA ARG A 154 6.46 21.50 -4.43
C ARG A 154 6.28 20.75 -3.11
N LEU A 155 5.28 21.13 -2.31
CA LEU A 155 4.97 20.43 -1.06
C LEU A 155 4.56 18.98 -1.32
N LEU A 156 3.65 18.75 -2.28
CA LEU A 156 3.19 17.41 -2.64
C LEU A 156 4.33 16.53 -3.16
N LEU A 157 5.17 17.05 -4.06
CA LEU A 157 6.32 16.32 -4.59
C LEU A 157 7.36 16.00 -3.52
N THR A 158 7.59 16.94 -2.60
CA THR A 158 8.49 16.71 -1.46
C THR A 158 7.90 15.64 -0.52
N ALA A 159 6.59 15.67 -0.26
CA ALA A 159 5.93 14.67 0.58
C ALA A 159 5.99 13.27 -0.05
N GLU A 160 5.77 13.15 -1.36
CA GLU A 160 5.84 11.88 -2.07
C GLU A 160 7.27 11.31 -2.09
N SER A 161 8.27 12.16 -2.41
CA SER A 161 9.69 11.77 -2.42
C SER A 161 10.18 11.37 -1.02
N THR A 162 9.80 12.13 0.01
CA THR A 162 10.10 11.78 1.41
C THR A 162 9.44 10.45 1.77
N GLY A 163 8.21 10.21 1.30
CA GLY A 163 7.53 8.95 1.47
C GLY A 163 8.29 7.76 0.89
N ALA A 164 8.99 7.94 -0.24
CA ALA A 164 9.86 6.92 -0.82
C ALA A 164 11.09 6.59 0.04
N LEU A 165 11.72 7.60 0.65
CA LEU A 165 12.80 7.37 1.61
C LEU A 165 12.29 6.59 2.82
N ILE A 166 11.18 7.03 3.42
CA ILE A 166 10.57 6.38 4.58
C ILE A 166 10.17 4.94 4.24
N ALA A 167 9.58 4.69 3.08
CA ALA A 167 9.20 3.36 2.62
C ALA A 167 10.42 2.41 2.54
N ALA A 168 11.54 2.88 1.98
CA ALA A 168 12.78 2.12 1.90
C ALA A 168 13.38 1.86 3.29
N GLU A 169 13.42 2.87 4.16
CA GLU A 169 13.89 2.73 5.54
C GLU A 169 13.03 1.77 6.36
N MET A 170 11.70 1.84 6.25
CA MET A 170 10.80 0.91 6.93
C MET A 170 11.00 -0.53 6.47
N ARG A 171 11.35 -0.75 5.20
CA ARG A 171 11.68 -2.08 4.66
C ARG A 171 13.02 -2.58 5.17
N ASP A 172 14.03 -1.71 5.18
CA ASP A 172 15.40 -1.99 5.66
C ASP A 172 15.45 -2.28 7.17
N ASP A 173 14.80 -1.45 7.97
CA ASP A 173 14.67 -1.64 9.42
C ASP A 173 13.77 -2.83 9.72
N GLY A 174 12.60 -2.90 9.09
CA GLY A 174 11.59 -3.94 9.29
C GLY A 174 10.90 -3.88 10.65
N MET A 175 9.69 -4.42 10.71
CA MET A 175 8.93 -4.48 11.95
C MET A 175 9.29 -5.75 12.72
N PRO A 176 9.63 -5.68 14.03
CA PRO A 176 10.05 -6.85 14.77
C PRO A 176 8.89 -7.84 14.93
N TRP A 177 9.17 -9.11 14.65
CA TRP A 177 8.16 -10.15 14.48
C TRP A 177 8.66 -11.49 15.02
N SER A 178 7.88 -12.11 15.90
CA SER A 178 8.17 -13.44 16.44
C SER A 178 7.50 -14.53 15.60
N VAL A 179 8.33 -15.32 14.92
CA VAL A 179 7.90 -16.51 14.16
C VAL A 179 7.26 -17.54 15.10
N ASP A 180 7.85 -17.78 16.27
CA ASP A 180 7.35 -18.76 17.25
C ASP A 180 5.97 -18.38 17.77
N VAL A 181 5.77 -17.12 18.15
CA VAL A 181 4.45 -16.64 18.60
C VAL A 181 3.44 -16.69 17.46
N HIS A 182 3.85 -16.39 16.23
CA HIS A 182 2.95 -16.49 15.09
C HIS A 182 2.54 -17.94 14.83
N ASP A 183 3.48 -18.89 14.84
CA ASP A 183 3.21 -20.32 14.71
C ASP A 183 2.27 -20.81 15.82
N GLU A 184 2.51 -20.41 17.07
CA GLU A 184 1.66 -20.76 18.21
C GLU A 184 0.23 -20.21 18.02
N LEU A 185 0.08 -18.95 17.59
CA LEU A 185 -1.22 -18.34 17.32
C LEU A 185 -1.96 -19.06 16.20
N LEU A 186 -1.27 -19.42 15.12
CA LEU A 186 -1.85 -20.17 14.01
C LEU A 186 -2.26 -21.57 14.46
N THR A 187 -1.37 -22.31 15.13
CA THR A 187 -1.66 -23.66 15.64
C THR A 187 -2.83 -23.64 16.62
N ARG A 188 -2.92 -22.64 17.49
CA ARG A 188 -4.04 -22.48 18.43
C ARG A 188 -5.36 -22.23 17.72
N VAL A 189 -5.37 -21.55 16.58
CA VAL A 189 -6.60 -21.17 15.86
C VAL A 189 -7.00 -22.22 14.82
N LEU A 190 -6.04 -22.70 14.05
CA LEU A 190 -6.20 -23.59 12.90
C LEU A 190 -6.00 -25.08 13.25
N GLY A 191 -5.38 -25.38 14.39
CA GLY A 191 -4.92 -26.73 14.73
C GLY A 191 -3.54 -27.04 14.18
N ASP A 192 -3.09 -28.28 14.37
CA ASP A 192 -1.73 -28.71 14.02
C ASP A 192 -1.39 -28.46 12.56
N ARG A 193 -0.17 -27.93 12.34
CA ARG A 193 0.38 -27.73 11.00
C ARG A 193 0.67 -29.09 10.33
N PRO A 194 0.12 -29.36 9.13
CA PRO A 194 0.40 -30.61 8.42
C PRO A 194 1.86 -30.70 7.96
N ARG A 195 2.52 -31.85 8.18
CA ARG A 195 3.93 -32.08 7.82
C ARG A 195 4.20 -32.23 6.32
N GLY A 196 3.16 -32.38 5.48
CA GLY A 196 3.28 -32.64 4.04
C GLY A 196 2.40 -31.74 3.16
N GLY A 197 1.99 -30.58 3.68
CA GLY A 197 0.93 -29.76 3.07
C GLY A 197 -0.47 -30.29 3.38
N GLY A 198 -1.50 -29.52 3.01
CA GLY A 198 -2.91 -29.83 3.29
C GLY A 198 -3.55 -28.88 4.31
N ARG A 199 -4.80 -29.19 4.69
CA ARG A 199 -5.56 -28.38 5.66
C ARG A 199 -5.14 -28.71 7.09
N PRO A 200 -4.98 -27.69 7.96
CA PRO A 200 -4.85 -27.88 9.40
C PRO A 200 -6.03 -28.64 10.01
N SER A 201 -5.79 -29.32 11.13
CA SER A 201 -6.76 -30.28 11.69
C SER A 201 -8.15 -29.70 11.98
N ARG A 202 -8.25 -28.43 12.44
CA ARG A 202 -9.57 -27.81 12.66
C ARG A 202 -10.27 -27.40 11.39
N LEU A 203 -9.51 -27.02 10.35
CA LEU A 203 -10.07 -26.73 9.04
C LEU A 203 -10.63 -28.01 8.40
N GLU A 204 -9.95 -29.14 8.56
CA GLU A 204 -10.45 -30.42 8.06
C GLU A 204 -11.71 -30.86 8.82
N ALA A 205 -11.74 -30.76 10.15
CA ALA A 205 -12.93 -31.06 10.94
C ALA A 205 -14.15 -30.21 10.51
N LEU A 206 -13.96 -28.91 10.30
CA LEU A 206 -15.03 -28.02 9.80
C LEU A 206 -15.45 -28.38 8.36
N ALA A 207 -14.50 -28.83 7.53
CA ALA A 207 -14.83 -29.31 6.19
C ALA A 207 -15.72 -30.56 6.26
N ASP A 208 -15.42 -31.49 7.17
CA ASP A 208 -16.21 -32.70 7.40
C ASP A 208 -17.61 -32.38 7.94
N ASP A 209 -17.73 -31.41 8.87
CA ASP A 209 -19.03 -30.93 9.35
C ASP A 209 -19.88 -30.35 8.20
N VAL A 210 -19.27 -29.57 7.31
CA VAL A 210 -19.95 -29.01 6.13
C VAL A 210 -20.35 -30.12 5.16
N ARG A 211 -19.46 -31.08 4.88
CA ARG A 211 -19.74 -32.23 4.00
C ARG A 211 -20.90 -33.06 4.56
N GLY A 212 -20.90 -33.31 5.87
CA GLY A 212 -21.97 -34.02 6.57
C GLY A 212 -23.30 -33.27 6.50
N ALA A 213 -23.29 -31.97 6.81
CA ALA A 213 -24.50 -31.14 6.76
C ALA A 213 -25.11 -31.03 5.36
N LEU A 214 -24.29 -31.09 4.30
CA LEU A 214 -24.75 -31.06 2.90
C LEU A 214 -24.98 -32.46 2.30
N GLY A 215 -24.67 -33.54 3.01
CA GLY A 215 -24.71 -34.91 2.50
C GLY A 215 -23.76 -35.17 1.32
N GLN A 216 -22.65 -34.43 1.23
CA GLN A 216 -21.73 -34.43 0.08
C GLN A 216 -20.29 -34.73 0.52
N PRO A 217 -19.90 -36.02 0.64
CA PRO A 217 -18.62 -36.43 1.24
C PRO A 217 -17.38 -36.05 0.43
N THR A 218 -17.52 -35.84 -0.88
CA THR A 218 -16.39 -35.50 -1.77
C THR A 218 -16.27 -34.01 -2.07
N LEU A 219 -17.06 -33.15 -1.41
CA LEU A 219 -17.09 -31.72 -1.67
C LEU A 219 -15.74 -31.06 -1.41
N ASN A 220 -15.25 -30.29 -2.39
CA ASN A 220 -14.11 -29.41 -2.23
C ASN A 220 -14.56 -28.00 -1.83
N LEU A 221 -14.46 -27.68 -0.54
CA LEU A 221 -14.83 -26.36 0.00
C LEU A 221 -13.94 -25.21 -0.47
N ASP A 222 -12.72 -25.50 -0.95
CA ASP A 222 -11.77 -24.49 -1.42
C ASP A 222 -12.10 -24.04 -2.85
N SER A 223 -12.98 -24.75 -3.55
CA SER A 223 -13.50 -24.39 -4.86
C SER A 223 -14.83 -23.66 -4.72
N GLN A 224 -14.84 -22.35 -4.99
CA GLN A 224 -16.08 -21.56 -4.97
C GLN A 224 -17.16 -22.13 -5.91
N PRO A 225 -16.86 -22.54 -7.16
CA PRO A 225 -17.87 -23.14 -8.03
C PRO A 225 -18.45 -24.45 -7.48
N ASP A 226 -17.61 -25.28 -6.85
CA ASP A 226 -18.04 -26.56 -6.29
C ASP A 226 -18.92 -26.36 -5.04
N LEU A 227 -18.50 -25.48 -4.14
CA LEU A 227 -19.28 -25.08 -2.97
C LEU A 227 -20.65 -24.48 -3.36
N LEU A 228 -20.69 -23.60 -4.36
CA LEU A 228 -21.94 -23.01 -4.82
C LEU A 228 -22.89 -24.06 -5.40
N ARG A 229 -22.37 -25.01 -6.17
CA ARG A 229 -23.14 -26.13 -6.71
C ARG A 229 -23.69 -27.01 -5.58
N ALA A 230 -22.85 -27.34 -4.60
CA ALA A 230 -23.21 -28.17 -3.47
C ALA A 230 -24.34 -27.55 -2.62
N LEU A 231 -24.27 -26.24 -2.35
CA LEU A 231 -25.32 -25.51 -1.63
C LEU A 231 -26.65 -25.57 -2.40
N ARG A 232 -26.63 -25.33 -3.71
CA ARG A 232 -27.84 -25.41 -4.57
C ARG A 232 -28.41 -26.82 -4.64
N SER A 233 -27.56 -27.83 -4.76
CA SER A 233 -27.97 -29.25 -4.76
C SER A 233 -28.58 -29.69 -3.43
N ALA A 234 -28.23 -29.02 -2.32
CA ALA A 234 -28.87 -29.20 -1.02
C ALA A 234 -30.19 -28.40 -0.87
N GLY A 235 -30.69 -27.77 -1.94
CA GLY A 235 -31.94 -27.01 -1.94
C GLY A 235 -31.82 -25.59 -1.40
N LEU A 236 -30.61 -25.06 -1.23
CA LEU A 236 -30.38 -23.70 -0.74
C LEU A 236 -30.38 -22.72 -1.92
N ASP A 237 -31.26 -21.72 -1.87
CA ASP A 237 -31.33 -20.68 -2.89
C ASP A 237 -30.23 -19.64 -2.68
N VAL A 238 -29.08 -19.88 -3.31
CA VAL A 238 -27.91 -19.00 -3.27
C VAL A 238 -27.37 -18.68 -4.66
N THR A 239 -26.98 -17.42 -4.82
CA THR A 239 -26.32 -16.86 -5.99
C THR A 239 -24.82 -16.74 -5.79
N SER A 240 -24.34 -16.62 -4.54
CA SER A 240 -22.93 -16.53 -4.19
C SER A 240 -22.60 -17.26 -2.89
N THR A 241 -21.30 -17.37 -2.59
CA THR A 241 -20.80 -17.89 -1.30
C THR A 241 -20.30 -16.74 -0.41
N ARG A 242 -20.83 -15.53 -0.58
CA ARG A 242 -20.48 -14.39 0.29
C ARG A 242 -21.03 -14.60 1.69
N THR A 243 -20.28 -14.14 2.68
CA THR A 243 -20.63 -14.29 4.11
C THR A 243 -22.04 -13.80 4.45
N GLY A 244 -22.48 -12.69 3.83
CA GLY A 244 -23.81 -12.13 4.09
C GLY A 244 -24.95 -13.03 3.62
N GLU A 245 -24.80 -13.65 2.45
CA GLU A 245 -25.80 -14.56 1.87
C GLU A 245 -25.82 -15.89 2.64
N ILE A 246 -24.65 -16.45 2.97
CA ILE A 246 -24.55 -17.66 3.79
C ILE A 246 -25.20 -17.44 5.16
N ARG A 247 -25.02 -16.26 5.78
CA ARG A 247 -25.61 -15.95 7.09
C ARG A 247 -27.14 -15.89 7.08
N ALA A 248 -27.74 -15.58 5.93
CA ALA A 248 -29.19 -15.52 5.79
C ALA A 248 -29.86 -16.91 5.66
N LEU A 249 -29.05 -17.96 5.46
CA LEU A 249 -29.56 -19.33 5.32
C LEU A 249 -29.95 -19.93 6.67
N ASP A 250 -31.18 -20.41 6.76
CA ASP A 250 -31.66 -21.26 7.86
C ASP A 250 -31.32 -22.73 7.56
N HIS A 251 -30.05 -23.09 7.77
CA HIS A 251 -29.56 -24.45 7.50
C HIS A 251 -28.41 -24.84 8.45
N PRO A 252 -28.31 -26.11 8.89
CA PRO A 252 -27.23 -26.57 9.78
C PRO A 252 -25.81 -26.36 9.23
N VAL A 253 -25.65 -26.21 7.91
CA VAL A 253 -24.35 -25.92 7.27
C VAL A 253 -23.82 -24.52 7.59
N THR A 254 -24.70 -23.57 7.95
CA THR A 254 -24.34 -22.15 8.06
C THR A 254 -23.23 -21.89 9.10
N PRO A 255 -23.35 -22.34 10.36
CA PRO A 255 -22.29 -22.11 11.35
C PRO A 255 -20.92 -22.71 10.97
N PRO A 256 -20.79 -24.01 10.60
CA PRO A 256 -19.49 -24.59 10.27
C PRO A 256 -18.91 -23.99 8.97
N LEU A 257 -19.74 -23.64 7.98
CA LEU A 257 -19.26 -23.01 6.75
C LEU A 257 -18.71 -21.60 6.99
N LEU A 258 -19.38 -20.80 7.82
CA LEU A 258 -18.87 -19.46 8.19
C LEU A 258 -17.56 -19.56 8.98
N ALA A 259 -17.46 -20.52 9.90
CA ALA A 259 -16.22 -20.80 10.63
C ALA A 259 -15.10 -21.25 9.69
N TYR A 260 -15.39 -22.19 8.77
CA TYR A 260 -14.45 -22.67 7.75
C TYR A 260 -13.90 -21.52 6.93
N LYS A 261 -14.77 -20.69 6.33
CA LYS A 261 -14.36 -19.55 5.50
C LYS A 261 -13.49 -18.56 6.26
N LYS A 262 -13.79 -18.31 7.54
CA LYS A 262 -12.98 -17.43 8.39
C LYS A 262 -11.57 -17.99 8.59
N LEU A 263 -11.45 -19.27 8.93
CA LEU A 263 -10.16 -19.93 9.15
C LEU A 263 -9.36 -20.12 7.86
N ALA A 264 -10.03 -20.48 6.77
CA ALA A 264 -9.41 -20.64 5.45
C ALA A 264 -8.85 -19.32 4.94
N ARG A 265 -9.58 -18.21 5.16
CA ARG A 265 -9.08 -16.86 4.86
C ARG A 265 -7.87 -16.50 5.73
N LEU A 266 -7.86 -16.84 7.02
CA LEU A 266 -6.68 -16.60 7.87
C LEU A 266 -5.46 -17.38 7.36
N LEU A 267 -5.64 -18.67 7.07
CA LEU A 267 -4.58 -19.54 6.55
C LEU A 267 -4.00 -19.02 5.24
N SER A 268 -4.85 -18.60 4.29
CA SER A 268 -4.39 -18.09 3.00
C SER A 268 -3.80 -16.68 3.09
N ALA A 269 -4.34 -15.82 3.95
CA ALA A 269 -3.92 -14.43 4.07
C ALA A 269 -2.61 -14.25 4.84
N ASN A 270 -2.51 -14.96 5.97
CA ASN A 270 -1.48 -14.72 6.98
C ASN A 270 -1.06 -16.03 7.68
N GLY A 271 -1.24 -17.17 7.03
CA GLY A 271 -0.77 -18.45 7.55
C GLY A 271 0.74 -18.60 7.43
N TRP A 272 1.21 -19.84 7.58
CA TRP A 272 2.64 -20.14 7.57
C TRP A 272 3.36 -19.75 6.28
N ALA A 273 2.73 -19.94 5.11
CA ALA A 273 3.33 -19.54 3.83
C ALA A 273 3.51 -18.01 3.72
N TRP A 274 2.57 -17.23 4.26
CA TRP A 274 2.72 -15.77 4.34
C TRP A 274 3.88 -15.40 5.27
N MET A 275 3.98 -16.07 6.43
CA MET A 275 5.06 -15.80 7.37
C MET A 275 6.43 -16.09 6.75
N GLU A 276 6.57 -17.22 6.07
CA GLU A 276 7.81 -17.60 5.36
C GLU A 276 8.17 -16.63 4.23
N ALA A 277 7.16 -16.06 3.55
CA ALA A 277 7.39 -15.12 2.45
C ALA A 277 7.79 -13.71 2.92
N TRP A 278 7.37 -13.28 4.11
CA TRP A 278 7.48 -11.88 4.53
C TRP A 278 8.31 -11.64 5.80
N VAL A 279 8.60 -12.69 6.57
CA VAL A 279 9.34 -12.60 7.83
C VAL A 279 10.69 -13.29 7.69
N HIS A 280 11.76 -12.50 7.81
CA HIS A 280 13.14 -12.96 7.72
C HIS A 280 13.93 -12.33 8.85
N ASP A 281 14.82 -13.11 9.47
CA ASP A 281 15.69 -12.63 10.55
C ASP A 281 14.93 -11.95 11.70
N GLY A 282 13.74 -12.49 12.05
CA GLY A 282 12.87 -11.95 13.10
C GLY A 282 12.18 -10.63 12.73
N ARG A 283 12.13 -10.26 11.45
CA ARG A 283 11.54 -9.01 10.97
C ARG A 283 10.58 -9.21 9.83
N PHE A 284 9.42 -8.57 9.94
CA PHE A 284 8.46 -8.41 8.86
C PHE A 284 8.89 -7.24 7.97
N ARG A 285 9.11 -7.53 6.67
CA ARG A 285 9.69 -6.57 5.70
C ARG A 285 8.82 -6.44 4.45
N PRO A 286 7.62 -5.84 4.56
CA PRO A 286 6.80 -5.58 3.39
C PRO A 286 7.49 -4.55 2.50
N ASP A 287 7.22 -4.67 1.20
CA ASP A 287 7.69 -3.69 0.22
C ASP A 287 6.59 -2.64 0.02
N TYR A 288 6.84 -1.44 0.55
CA TYR A 288 5.92 -0.31 0.49
C TYR A 288 6.09 0.45 -0.83
N VAL A 289 4.97 0.74 -1.49
CA VAL A 289 4.93 1.47 -2.75
C VAL A 289 4.18 2.78 -2.54
N PRO A 290 4.87 3.90 -2.27
CA PRO A 290 4.28 5.24 -2.30
C PRO A 290 3.56 5.52 -3.61
N GLY A 291 2.45 6.25 -3.56
CA GLY A 291 1.66 6.55 -4.74
C GLY A 291 1.09 5.33 -5.48
N GLY A 292 1.11 4.14 -4.87
CA GLY A 292 0.80 2.87 -5.54
C GLY A 292 -0.67 2.70 -5.96
N VAL A 293 -1.56 3.60 -5.54
CA VAL A 293 -2.95 3.66 -6.03
C VAL A 293 -3.36 5.08 -6.40
N VAL A 294 -4.40 5.21 -7.22
CA VAL A 294 -4.88 6.50 -7.79
C VAL A 294 -5.25 7.58 -6.76
N THR A 295 -5.46 7.20 -5.49
CA THR A 295 -5.76 8.14 -4.40
C THR A 295 -4.52 8.70 -3.71
N GLY A 296 -3.31 8.29 -4.12
CA GLY A 296 -2.04 8.62 -3.47
C GLY A 296 -1.72 7.79 -2.22
N ARG A 297 -2.61 6.84 -1.84
CA ARG A 297 -2.32 5.92 -0.73
C ARG A 297 -1.16 4.99 -1.09
N TRP A 298 -0.40 4.60 -0.07
CA TRP A 298 0.64 3.60 -0.24
C TRP A 298 0.02 2.23 -0.51
N ALA A 299 0.66 1.46 -1.37
CA ALA A 299 0.36 0.06 -1.62
C ALA A 299 1.48 -0.83 -1.09
N THR A 300 1.33 -2.14 -1.25
CA THR A 300 2.43 -3.09 -1.10
C THR A 300 2.50 -4.02 -2.28
N SER A 301 3.70 -4.34 -2.74
CA SER A 301 3.88 -5.44 -3.68
C SER A 301 3.53 -6.77 -3.00
N GLY A 302 3.08 -7.77 -3.77
CA GLY A 302 2.79 -9.11 -3.26
C GLY A 302 1.46 -9.32 -2.51
N GLY A 303 0.51 -8.39 -2.63
CA GLY A 303 -0.92 -8.62 -2.33
C GLY A 303 -1.24 -8.98 -0.87
N GLY A 304 -1.48 -7.97 -0.03
CA GLY A 304 -2.08 -8.16 1.30
C GLY A 304 -1.10 -8.30 2.46
N ALA A 305 0.20 -8.05 2.26
CA ALA A 305 1.22 -8.05 3.31
C ALA A 305 0.79 -7.23 4.55
N LEU A 306 0.12 -6.08 4.36
CA LEU A 306 -0.26 -5.19 5.46
C LEU A 306 -1.61 -5.51 6.14
N GLN A 307 -2.41 -6.41 5.59
CA GLN A 307 -3.71 -6.74 6.18
C GLN A 307 -3.52 -7.77 7.30
N LEU A 308 -3.14 -7.30 8.49
CA LEU A 308 -2.91 -8.15 9.66
C LEU A 308 -4.17 -8.24 10.53
N PRO A 309 -4.85 -9.40 10.60
CA PRO A 309 -5.98 -9.61 11.50
C PRO A 309 -5.56 -9.52 12.97
N ALA A 310 -6.47 -9.10 13.85
CA ALA A 310 -6.19 -8.95 15.28
C ALA A 310 -5.64 -10.24 15.93
N SER A 311 -6.05 -11.41 15.43
CA SER A 311 -5.60 -12.72 15.93
C SER A 311 -4.11 -12.98 15.77
N ILE A 312 -3.44 -12.34 14.80
CA ILE A 312 -2.00 -12.55 14.56
C ILE A 312 -1.14 -11.38 15.02
N ARG A 313 -1.72 -10.21 15.30
CA ARG A 313 -0.96 -9.01 15.74
C ARG A 313 -0.15 -9.24 17.02
N GLY A 314 -0.50 -10.26 17.81
CA GLY A 314 0.30 -10.68 18.96
C GLY A 314 1.70 -11.19 18.62
N ALA A 315 1.98 -11.52 17.34
CA ALA A 315 3.31 -11.87 16.86
C ALA A 315 4.26 -10.67 16.75
N VAL A 316 3.73 -9.44 16.72
CA VAL A 316 4.55 -8.23 16.75
C VAL A 316 5.10 -8.06 18.16
N ARG A 317 6.42 -8.24 18.31
CA ARG A 317 7.11 -8.20 19.60
C ARG A 317 8.23 -7.19 19.52
N ALA A 318 8.24 -6.24 20.44
CA ALA A 318 9.35 -5.29 20.53
C ALA A 318 10.66 -6.03 20.82
N ASP A 319 11.76 -5.51 20.30
CA ASP A 319 13.10 -5.98 20.64
C ASP A 319 13.37 -5.81 22.16
N PRO A 320 14.26 -6.60 22.76
CA PRO A 320 14.62 -6.45 24.17
C PRO A 320 15.04 -5.03 24.53
N GLY A 321 14.40 -4.44 25.54
CA GLY A 321 14.65 -3.05 25.96
C GLY A 321 13.86 -1.98 25.17
N TRP A 322 13.14 -2.38 24.12
CA TRP A 322 12.33 -1.47 23.30
C TRP A 322 10.84 -1.57 23.63
N ARG A 323 10.08 -0.57 23.15
CA ARG A 323 8.61 -0.57 23.19
C ARG A 323 8.07 -0.10 21.84
N LEU A 324 6.95 -0.69 21.43
CA LEU A 324 6.22 -0.22 20.26
C LEU A 324 5.31 0.94 20.67
N VAL A 325 5.38 2.03 19.91
CA VAL A 325 4.47 3.17 20.04
C VAL A 325 3.53 3.15 18.84
N VAL A 326 2.23 3.05 19.11
CA VAL A 326 1.19 3.09 18.08
C VAL A 326 0.49 4.43 18.19
N ALA A 327 0.58 5.23 17.13
CA ALA A 327 -0.13 6.49 16.99
C ALA A 327 -1.11 6.38 15.83
N ASP A 328 -2.39 6.60 16.10
CA ASP A 328 -3.45 6.59 15.10
C ASP A 328 -4.19 7.93 15.11
N ALA A 329 -4.45 8.48 13.94
CA ALA A 329 -5.14 9.74 13.77
C ALA A 329 -6.65 9.52 13.93
N ALA A 330 -7.18 9.86 15.09
CA ALA A 330 -8.59 9.72 15.39
C ALA A 330 -9.46 10.47 14.36
N GLN A 331 -10.30 9.73 13.63
CA GLN A 331 -11.30 10.30 12.71
C GLN A 331 -10.66 11.17 11.62
N LEU A 332 -9.51 10.76 11.10
CA LEU A 332 -8.77 11.51 10.08
C LEU A 332 -9.65 11.91 8.88
N GLU A 333 -10.40 10.96 8.30
CA GLU A 333 -11.19 11.20 7.08
C GLU A 333 -12.26 12.31 7.26
N PRO A 334 -13.14 12.28 8.30
CA PRO A 334 -14.03 13.40 8.59
C PRO A 334 -13.31 14.73 8.86
N ARG A 335 -12.15 14.71 9.52
CA ARG A 335 -11.38 15.93 9.81
C ARG A 335 -10.79 16.54 8.55
N VAL A 336 -10.31 15.71 7.63
CA VAL A 336 -9.84 16.14 6.30
C VAL A 336 -11.00 16.72 5.50
N LEU A 337 -12.17 16.08 5.51
CA LEU A 337 -13.36 16.62 4.85
C LEU A 337 -13.74 18.01 5.40
N ALA A 338 -13.76 18.18 6.72
CA ALA A 338 -14.05 19.47 7.36
C ALA A 338 -13.06 20.57 6.94
N ALA A 339 -11.78 20.22 6.82
CA ALA A 339 -10.75 21.15 6.36
C ALA A 339 -10.90 21.49 4.87
N MET A 340 -11.25 20.51 4.03
CA MET A 340 -11.42 20.69 2.59
C MET A 340 -12.69 21.47 2.23
N SER A 341 -13.79 21.27 2.96
CA SER A 341 -15.06 21.96 2.71
C SER A 341 -15.04 23.41 3.16
N GLY A 342 -14.17 23.77 4.12
CA GLY A 342 -14.19 25.06 4.79
C GLY A 342 -15.40 25.24 5.71
N ASP A 343 -16.12 24.16 6.03
CA ASP A 343 -17.30 24.20 6.88
C ASP A 343 -16.90 24.44 8.35
N GLY A 344 -17.19 25.65 8.83
CA GLY A 344 -16.86 26.06 10.19
C GLY A 344 -17.59 25.27 11.27
N ALA A 345 -18.80 24.77 11.00
CA ALA A 345 -19.57 23.96 11.94
C ALA A 345 -19.00 22.54 12.06
N MET A 346 -18.65 21.91 10.94
CA MET A 346 -17.98 20.61 10.90
C MET A 346 -16.58 20.70 11.54
N ALA A 347 -15.83 21.76 11.25
CA ALA A 347 -14.54 22.02 11.89
C ALA A 347 -14.69 22.24 13.41
N ALA A 348 -15.77 22.89 13.86
CA ALA A 348 -16.07 23.05 15.27
C ALA A 348 -16.41 21.73 15.96
N ALA A 349 -17.24 20.88 15.35
CA ALA A 349 -17.52 19.54 15.83
C ALA A 349 -16.25 18.68 15.91
N GLY A 350 -15.36 18.82 14.92
CA GLY A 350 -14.05 18.16 14.91
C GLY A 350 -13.09 18.62 16.02
N ARG A 351 -13.28 19.77 16.65
CA ARG A 351 -12.45 20.18 17.80
C ARG A 351 -12.73 19.34 19.05
N GLN A 352 -13.88 18.67 19.10
CA GLN A 352 -14.17 17.71 20.17
C GLN A 352 -13.31 16.44 20.00
N ALA A 353 -13.12 15.71 21.10
CA ALA A 353 -12.35 14.48 21.11
C ALA A 353 -12.98 13.38 20.24
N ASP A 354 -14.32 13.40 20.08
CA ASP A 354 -15.06 12.45 19.24
C ASP A 354 -16.08 13.17 18.36
N LEU A 355 -15.75 13.33 17.08
CA LEU A 355 -16.61 13.95 16.07
C LEU A 355 -17.95 13.22 15.91
N TYR A 356 -17.99 11.89 16.04
CA TYR A 356 -19.24 11.12 15.93
C TYR A 356 -20.15 11.36 17.13
N GLN A 357 -19.57 11.50 18.32
CA GLN A 357 -20.34 11.87 19.50
C GLN A 357 -20.93 13.28 19.34
N GLY A 358 -20.19 14.22 18.76
CA GLY A 358 -20.73 15.56 18.45
C GLY A 358 -21.95 15.54 17.51
N VAL A 359 -22.01 14.60 16.56
CA VAL A 359 -23.19 14.41 15.68
C VAL A 359 -24.39 13.86 16.46
N VAL A 360 -24.16 12.96 17.41
CA VAL A 360 -25.19 12.42 18.30
C VAL A 360 -25.70 13.51 19.25
N ASP A 361 -24.79 14.28 19.86
CA ASP A 361 -25.13 15.36 20.79
C ASP A 361 -25.92 16.49 20.10
N ALA A 362 -25.73 16.67 18.80
CA ALA A 362 -26.52 17.57 17.96
C ALA A 362 -27.92 17.03 17.61
N GLY A 363 -28.25 15.79 18.00
CA GLY A 363 -29.55 15.17 17.77
C GLY A 363 -29.81 14.68 16.34
N ILE A 364 -28.76 14.57 15.52
CA ILE A 364 -28.85 14.19 14.10
C ILE A 364 -29.11 12.68 13.94
N VAL A 365 -28.47 11.86 14.79
CA VAL A 365 -28.61 10.40 14.83
C VAL A 365 -28.64 9.90 16.27
N GLU A 366 -29.21 8.72 16.50
CA GLU A 366 -29.46 8.20 17.86
C GLU A 366 -28.21 7.58 18.47
N THR A 367 -27.33 7.01 17.65
CA THR A 367 -26.13 6.31 18.15
C THR A 367 -24.85 6.75 17.44
N ARG A 368 -23.73 6.65 18.16
CA ARG A 368 -22.39 6.88 17.61
C ARG A 368 -22.08 5.97 16.42
N GLN A 369 -22.61 4.74 16.44
CA GLN A 369 -22.41 3.77 15.36
C GLN A 369 -23.14 4.20 14.09
N GLU A 370 -24.36 4.72 14.21
CA GLU A 370 -25.11 5.32 13.11
C GLU A 370 -24.41 6.57 12.57
N ALA A 371 -23.96 7.48 13.45
CA ALA A 371 -23.18 8.66 13.06
C ALA A 371 -21.96 8.28 12.21
N LYS A 372 -21.23 7.23 12.64
CA LYS A 372 -20.07 6.72 11.90
C LYS A 372 -20.46 6.18 10.53
N TYR A 373 -21.50 5.34 10.45
CA TYR A 373 -21.92 4.76 9.18
C TYR A 373 -22.49 5.79 8.20
N ALA A 374 -23.26 6.74 8.71
CA ALA A 374 -23.82 7.83 7.92
C ALA A 374 -22.69 8.71 7.36
N MET A 375 -21.76 9.15 8.21
CA MET A 375 -20.66 10.03 7.82
C MET A 375 -19.73 9.38 6.78
N LEU A 376 -19.34 8.11 7.01
CA LEU A 376 -18.54 7.37 6.03
C LEU A 376 -19.33 7.10 4.75
N GLY A 377 -20.64 6.86 4.87
CA GLY A 377 -21.54 6.77 3.71
C GLY A 377 -21.55 8.03 2.87
N ALA A 378 -21.59 9.20 3.51
CA ALA A 378 -21.54 10.51 2.84
C ALA A 378 -20.23 10.72 2.11
N ILE A 379 -19.10 10.48 2.79
CA ILE A 379 -17.76 10.65 2.23
C ILE A 379 -17.55 9.76 0.99
N TYR A 380 -18.07 8.53 1.01
CA TYR A 380 -17.82 7.53 -0.03
C TYR A 380 -18.98 7.31 -1.00
N GLY A 381 -20.06 8.10 -0.90
CA GLY A 381 -21.20 8.01 -1.80
C GLY A 381 -21.97 6.68 -1.69
N ALA A 382 -22.06 6.10 -0.50
CA ALA A 382 -22.77 4.84 -0.29
C ALA A 382 -24.28 5.01 -0.52
N THR A 383 -24.82 4.33 -1.56
CA THR A 383 -26.24 4.38 -1.94
C THR A 383 -27.05 3.17 -1.44
N THR A 384 -26.44 2.25 -0.70
CA THR A 384 -27.09 1.03 -0.20
C THR A 384 -26.80 0.79 1.30
N GLY A 385 -27.61 -0.06 1.94
CA GLY A 385 -27.44 -0.46 3.33
C GLY A 385 -27.83 0.62 4.36
N ALA A 386 -27.38 0.45 5.61
CA ALA A 386 -27.70 1.36 6.72
C ALA A 386 -27.27 2.81 6.44
N SER A 387 -26.16 3.02 5.75
CA SER A 387 -25.68 4.35 5.36
C SER A 387 -26.67 5.11 4.48
N ALA A 388 -27.36 4.44 3.54
CA ALA A 388 -28.31 5.10 2.64
C ALA A 388 -29.57 5.61 3.35
N VAL A 389 -29.98 4.93 4.43
CA VAL A 389 -31.15 5.32 5.24
C VAL A 389 -30.83 6.51 6.15
N LEU A 390 -29.59 6.58 6.63
CA LEU A 390 -29.14 7.61 7.57
C LEU A 390 -28.64 8.89 6.90
N MET A 391 -28.16 8.78 5.65
CA MET A 391 -27.63 9.89 4.84
C MET A 391 -28.52 11.14 4.75
N PRO A 392 -29.85 11.05 4.54
CA PRO A 392 -30.72 12.24 4.46
C PRO A 392 -30.86 13.03 5.76
N ARG A 393 -30.37 12.50 6.89
CA ARG A 393 -30.45 13.12 8.21
C ARG A 393 -29.19 13.92 8.59
N LEU A 394 -28.07 13.67 7.90
CA LEU A 394 -26.82 14.44 8.00
C LEU A 394 -26.92 15.73 7.18
#